data_AF-A0A0A8JGV2-F1
#
_entry.id   AF-A0A0A8JGV2-F1
#
_cell.length_a   1.000
_cell.length_b   1.000
_cell.length_c   1.000
_cell.angle_alpha   90.00
_cell.angle_beta   90.00
_cell.angle_gamma   90.00
#
_symmetry.space_group_name_H-M   'P 1'
#
loop_
_entity.id
_entity.type
_entity.pdbx_description
1 polymer ?
#
loop_
_entity_poly.entity_id
_entity_poly.type
_entity_poly.pdbx_seq_one_letter_code
_entity_poly.pdbx_strand_id
1 'polypeptide(L)'
;MYQVIPMTRLGQESYQPSRSSIYKQLNQILSEGEEVQQVKKKTRFATERFPEGHLFFPGTVLMASEVEVKQARTDRAESVPSDDLSPLKLAKKIAFLDGRNCAPFCSDPFRLFFDAYGLPVDWLTDEDVRLGKLENYDLLIVPGGPDAGESYYEGLGEKGYGEIRHFVQRGGMYLGSCAGSYFPLSAERDTTQRDVWLNMIEATDEFGLDYWRTGTGFVRIQFEDVDHPVARSLALGEPSTMDVIYWEGPAFSLLEDSNVNVIARYKNFLASGTSLPSWSLENNQIAKDAMGWSNPLTQERFEHHLKGYPAIVEASYGKGHMVLLSPHAEFGTCGTEHAMADNPNYVLLMNSIYYLSSKGGV
;
A
#
# COMPACT_ATOMS: atom_id res chain seq x y z
N MET A 1 21.50 13.50 20.40
CA MET A 1 21.09 14.50 19.39
C MET A 1 20.46 13.74 18.25
N TYR A 2 19.39 14.26 17.66
CA TYR A 2 18.66 13.62 16.58
C TYR A 2 18.97 14.28 15.25
N GLN A 3 19.22 13.48 14.22
CA GLN A 3 19.07 13.92 12.85
C GLN A 3 17.57 13.91 12.51
N VAL A 4 17.07 15.03 11.97
CA VAL A 4 15.68 15.23 11.60
C VAL A 4 15.59 15.27 10.08
N ILE A 5 14.77 14.41 9.49
CA ILE A 5 14.56 14.33 8.04
C ILE A 5 13.08 14.56 7.75
N PRO A 6 12.67 15.80 7.42
CA PRO A 6 11.29 16.09 7.08
C PRO A 6 10.90 15.39 5.78
N MET A 7 9.86 14.56 5.83
CA MET A 7 9.35 13.83 4.66
C MET A 7 8.06 14.45 4.13
N THR A 8 7.75 15.68 4.53
CA THR A 8 6.50 16.38 4.23
C THR A 8 6.34 16.59 2.73
N ARG A 9 5.16 16.25 2.22
CA ARG A 9 4.69 16.62 0.89
C ARG A 9 4.35 18.11 0.83
N LEU A 10 4.81 18.80 -0.21
CA LEU A 10 4.58 20.22 -0.48
C LEU A 10 3.76 20.37 -1.76
N GLY A 11 2.45 20.09 -1.68
CA GLY A 11 1.58 20.10 -2.87
C GLY A 11 1.86 18.92 -3.78
N GLN A 12 2.26 19.15 -5.04
CA GLN A 12 2.75 18.07 -5.91
C GLN A 12 4.21 17.71 -5.62
N GLU A 13 4.96 18.59 -4.96
CA GLU A 13 6.37 18.41 -4.68
C GLU A 13 6.63 17.68 -3.35
N SER A 14 7.87 17.29 -3.16
CA SER A 14 8.39 16.77 -1.89
C SER A 14 9.37 17.79 -1.31
N TYR A 15 9.41 17.91 0.02
CA TYR A 15 10.51 18.65 0.66
C TYR A 15 11.86 18.00 0.34
N GLN A 16 11.90 16.67 0.23
CA GLN A 16 13.11 15.93 -0.13
C GLN A 16 13.32 15.86 -1.64
N PRO A 17 14.57 15.96 -2.13
CA PRO A 17 14.88 15.90 -3.56
C PRO A 17 14.62 14.53 -4.18
N SER A 18 14.80 13.45 -3.42
CA SER A 18 14.42 12.09 -3.82
C SER A 18 13.97 11.31 -2.59
N ARG A 19 12.73 10.84 -2.59
CA ARG A 19 12.13 10.08 -1.49
C ARG A 19 12.55 8.63 -1.54
N SER A 20 12.58 8.06 -2.74
CA SER A 20 13.07 6.70 -3.00
C SER A 20 14.49 6.51 -2.49
N SER A 21 15.41 7.42 -2.82
CA SER A 21 16.79 7.37 -2.33
C SER A 21 16.88 7.40 -0.80
N ILE A 22 16.01 8.19 -0.15
CA ILE A 22 15.96 8.27 1.31
C ILE A 22 15.39 6.96 1.88
N TYR A 23 14.22 6.51 1.44
CA TYR A 23 13.61 5.26 1.93
C TYR A 23 14.51 4.04 1.69
N LYS A 24 15.25 4.00 0.56
CA LYS A 24 16.26 2.98 0.30
C LYS A 24 17.36 2.94 1.37
N GLN A 25 17.87 4.10 1.75
CA GLN A 25 18.85 4.20 2.84
C GLN A 25 18.22 3.86 4.20
N LEU A 26 16.97 4.28 4.47
CA LEU A 26 16.25 3.92 5.70
C LEU A 26 16.03 2.41 5.83
N ASN A 27 15.67 1.74 4.74
CA ASN A 27 15.50 0.28 4.71
C ASN A 27 16.82 -0.44 4.96
N GLN A 28 17.93 0.06 4.40
CA GLN A 28 19.26 -0.46 4.70
C GLN A 28 19.59 -0.28 6.20
N ILE A 29 19.43 0.92 6.75
CA ILE A 29 19.68 1.23 8.17
C ILE A 29 18.85 0.32 9.09
N LEU A 30 17.56 0.14 8.79
CA LEU A 30 16.69 -0.78 9.54
C LEU A 30 17.16 -2.24 9.45
N SER A 31 17.64 -2.67 8.28
CA SER A 31 18.17 -4.04 8.09
C SER A 31 19.47 -4.30 8.87
N GLU A 32 20.24 -3.24 9.13
CA GLU A 32 21.46 -3.27 9.94
C GLU A 32 21.16 -3.25 11.46
N GLY A 33 19.89 -3.08 11.84
CA GLY A 33 19.42 -3.13 13.23
C GLY A 33 19.38 -1.78 13.94
N GLU A 34 19.64 -0.70 13.21
CA GLU A 34 19.62 0.66 13.76
C GLU A 34 18.19 1.14 14.06
N GLU A 35 18.07 1.98 15.09
CA GLU A 35 16.78 2.54 15.48
C GLU A 35 16.42 3.75 14.61
N VAL A 36 15.33 3.61 13.85
CA VAL A 36 14.70 4.70 13.12
C VAL A 36 13.33 4.96 13.72
N GLN A 37 13.02 6.23 13.98
CA GLN A 37 11.75 6.69 14.50
C GLN A 37 11.08 7.63 13.51
N GLN A 38 9.77 7.81 13.65
CA GLN A 38 9.01 8.80 12.92
C GLN A 38 8.03 9.52 13.83
N VAL A 39 7.83 10.80 13.54
CA VAL A 39 6.78 11.62 14.14
C VAL A 39 5.42 11.03 13.77
N LYS A 40 4.59 10.72 14.77
CA LYS A 40 3.28 10.06 14.56
C LYS A 40 2.11 11.04 14.41
N LYS A 41 2.24 12.24 14.97
CA LYS A 41 1.25 13.34 14.88
C LYS A 41 2.00 14.67 14.77
N LYS A 42 1.33 15.72 14.28
CA LYS A 42 1.94 17.06 14.18
C LYS A 42 2.54 17.51 15.52
N THR A 43 3.84 17.76 15.55
CA THR A 43 4.62 18.00 16.77
C THR A 43 5.48 19.25 16.63
N ARG A 44 5.61 20.05 17.70
CA ARG A 44 6.49 21.22 17.72
C ARG A 44 7.75 20.92 18.52
N PHE A 45 8.93 21.14 17.94
CA PHE A 45 10.21 21.11 18.66
C PHE A 45 11.25 22.00 17.99
N ALA A 46 12.30 22.35 18.72
CA ALA A 46 13.38 23.22 18.24
C ALA A 46 14.46 22.42 17.51
N THR A 47 15.05 23.04 16.50
CA THR A 47 16.17 22.51 15.73
C THR A 47 17.25 23.57 15.57
N GLU A 48 18.43 23.20 15.06
CA GLU A 48 19.49 24.15 14.73
C GLU A 48 19.02 25.24 13.76
N ARG A 49 18.18 24.87 12.77
CA ARG A 49 17.59 25.83 11.84
C ARG A 49 16.47 26.69 12.46
N PHE A 50 15.71 26.12 13.39
CA PHE A 50 14.55 26.75 14.02
C PHE A 50 14.67 26.72 15.55
N PRO A 51 15.55 27.53 16.15
CA PRO A 51 15.77 27.54 17.59
C PRO A 51 14.52 27.97 18.38
N GLU A 52 13.60 28.72 17.76
CA GLU A 52 12.31 29.12 18.32
C GLU A 52 11.24 28.01 18.32
N GLY A 53 11.53 26.87 17.69
CA GLY A 53 10.61 25.74 17.54
C GLY A 53 9.82 25.77 16.23
N HIS A 54 9.81 24.64 15.52
CA HIS A 54 9.08 24.44 14.26
C HIS A 54 8.09 23.29 14.34
N LEU A 55 7.09 23.29 13.45
CA LEU A 55 6.14 22.19 13.32
C LEU A 55 6.69 21.12 12.38
N PHE A 56 6.83 19.91 12.88
CA PHE A 56 7.15 18.72 12.10
C PHE A 56 5.91 17.84 11.99
N PHE A 57 5.70 17.29 10.80
CA PHE A 57 4.46 16.61 10.43
C PHE A 57 4.63 15.08 10.45
N PRO A 58 3.52 14.32 10.52
CA PRO A 58 3.56 12.87 10.52
C PRO A 58 4.41 12.30 9.39
N GLY A 59 5.28 11.34 9.71
CA GLY A 59 6.25 10.76 8.78
C GLY A 59 7.59 11.49 8.69
N THR A 60 7.79 12.61 9.40
CA THR A 60 9.14 13.17 9.63
C THR A 60 9.99 12.10 10.33
N VAL A 61 11.11 11.74 9.72
CA VAL A 61 12.02 10.70 10.21
C VAL A 61 13.03 11.28 11.19
N LEU A 62 13.32 10.50 12.23
CA LEU A 62 14.22 10.82 13.32
C LEU A 62 15.16 9.63 13.56
N MET A 63 16.44 9.92 13.70
CA MET A 63 17.46 8.92 14.01
C MET A 63 18.61 9.56 14.79
N ALA A 64 19.50 8.73 15.32
CA ALA A 64 20.68 9.23 15.99
C ALA A 64 21.55 10.05 15.03
N SER A 65 22.14 11.16 15.52
CA SER A 65 22.86 12.15 14.71
C SER A 65 24.07 11.62 13.93
N GLU A 66 24.62 10.50 14.37
CA GLU A 66 25.75 9.78 13.80
C GLU A 66 25.37 8.90 12.60
N VAL A 67 24.08 8.57 12.46
CA VAL A 67 23.58 7.85 11.30
C VAL A 67 23.37 8.86 10.18
N GLU A 68 24.07 8.67 9.05
CA GLU A 68 24.00 9.60 7.92
C GLU A 68 23.08 9.09 6.81
N VAL A 69 22.11 9.91 6.42
CA VAL A 69 21.36 9.75 5.17
C VAL A 69 21.89 10.73 4.12
N LYS A 70 22.50 10.20 3.06
CA LYS A 70 23.10 11.00 1.99
C LYS A 70 22.02 11.65 1.14
N GLN A 71 22.31 12.87 0.69
CA GLN A 71 21.45 13.66 -0.22
C GLN A 71 20.06 14.01 0.37
N ALA A 72 19.83 13.75 1.65
CA ALA A 72 18.66 14.23 2.36
C ALA A 72 18.84 15.68 2.80
N ARG A 73 17.76 16.46 2.74
CA ARG A 73 17.68 17.73 3.45
C ARG A 73 17.37 17.41 4.92
N THR A 74 18.31 17.73 5.80
CA THR A 74 18.23 17.39 7.21
C THR A 74 18.29 18.62 8.10
N ASP A 75 17.93 18.43 9.36
CA ASP A 75 18.10 19.36 10.46
C ASP A 75 18.58 18.58 11.70
N ARG A 76 18.90 19.27 12.79
CA ARG A 76 19.36 18.64 14.04
C ARG A 76 18.57 19.15 15.23
N ALA A 77 18.16 18.22 16.09
CA ALA A 77 17.43 18.53 17.32
C ALA A 77 18.15 17.94 18.53
N GLU A 78 18.31 18.73 19.59
CA GLU A 78 18.85 18.22 20.86
C GLU A 78 17.83 17.35 21.60
N SER A 79 16.55 17.71 21.54
CA SER A 79 15.45 17.00 22.20
C SER A 79 14.21 16.98 21.31
N VAL A 80 13.46 15.89 21.40
CA VAL A 80 12.20 15.67 20.68
C VAL A 80 11.19 15.03 21.63
N PRO A 81 9.90 15.39 21.59
CA PRO A 81 8.88 14.78 22.46
C PRO A 81 8.71 13.29 22.17
N SER A 82 9.22 12.41 23.04
CA SER A 82 9.22 10.95 22.83
C SER A 82 7.82 10.36 22.67
N ASP A 83 6.83 10.91 23.38
CA ASP A 83 5.44 10.46 23.34
C ASP A 83 4.79 10.67 21.97
N ASP A 84 5.41 11.46 21.10
CA ASP A 84 4.93 11.79 19.76
C ASP A 84 5.67 11.01 18.66
N LEU A 85 6.54 10.07 19.06
CA LEU A 85 7.31 9.23 18.17
C LEU A 85 6.74 7.82 18.10
N SER A 86 7.05 7.15 16.99
CA SER A 86 6.82 5.72 16.81
C SER A 86 8.00 5.12 16.06
N PRO A 87 8.46 3.91 16.42
CA PRO A 87 9.53 3.26 15.70
C PRO A 87 9.08 2.89 14.29
N LEU A 88 10.00 3.02 13.34
CA LEU A 88 9.87 2.42 12.02
C LEU A 88 10.34 0.96 12.12
N LYS A 89 9.59 0.02 11.53
CA LYS A 89 9.90 -1.40 11.56
C LYS A 89 9.83 -1.94 10.14
N LEU A 90 10.72 -2.86 9.80
CA LEU A 90 10.75 -3.50 8.49
C LEU A 90 10.79 -5.02 8.69
N ALA A 91 9.91 -5.74 8.00
CA ALA A 91 9.90 -7.19 7.92
C ALA A 91 11.27 -7.70 7.42
N LYS A 92 11.81 -8.74 8.05
CA LYS A 92 13.12 -9.28 7.71
C LYS A 92 13.06 -10.19 6.50
N LYS A 93 11.94 -10.92 6.36
CA LYS A 93 11.68 -11.86 5.27
C LYS A 93 10.35 -11.51 4.60
N ILE A 94 10.46 -10.95 3.40
CA ILE A 94 9.32 -10.56 2.56
C ILE A 94 9.22 -11.54 1.39
N ALA A 95 8.05 -12.17 1.26
CA ALA A 95 7.68 -12.98 0.11
C ALA A 95 6.76 -12.18 -0.82
N PHE A 96 6.90 -12.39 -2.11
CA PHE A 96 5.97 -11.92 -3.14
C PHE A 96 5.40 -13.12 -3.89
N LEU A 97 4.07 -13.22 -3.98
CA LEU A 97 3.41 -14.31 -4.69
C LEU A 97 3.46 -14.07 -6.21
N ASP A 98 4.28 -14.86 -6.89
CA ASP A 98 4.45 -14.90 -8.34
C ASP A 98 3.92 -16.23 -8.90
N GLY A 99 2.62 -16.43 -8.71
CA GLY A 99 1.89 -17.61 -9.12
C GLY A 99 1.14 -17.44 -10.45
N ARG A 100 0.24 -18.38 -10.74
CA ARG A 100 -0.66 -18.37 -11.92
C ARG A 100 -1.48 -17.08 -12.04
N ASN A 101 -1.84 -16.48 -10.90
CA ASN A 101 -2.59 -15.24 -10.83
C ASN A 101 -1.76 -14.00 -11.22
N CYS A 102 -0.44 -14.11 -11.24
CA CYS A 102 0.44 -12.97 -11.41
C CYS A 102 0.71 -12.73 -12.89
N ALA A 103 0.20 -11.62 -13.43
CA ALA A 103 0.52 -11.18 -14.79
C ALA A 103 1.72 -10.22 -14.78
N PRO A 104 2.59 -10.20 -15.82
CA PRO A 104 3.76 -9.32 -15.88
C PRO A 104 3.45 -7.84 -15.63
N PHE A 105 2.30 -7.36 -16.12
CA PHE A 105 1.89 -5.97 -15.93
C PHE A 105 1.55 -5.62 -14.46
N CYS A 106 1.31 -6.62 -13.62
CA CYS A 106 1.13 -6.46 -12.17
C CYS A 106 2.45 -6.67 -11.40
N SER A 107 3.30 -7.62 -11.79
CA SER A 107 4.58 -7.89 -11.12
C SER A 107 5.67 -6.86 -11.39
N ASP A 108 5.79 -6.40 -12.64
CA ASP A 108 6.88 -5.52 -13.05
C ASP A 108 6.86 -4.18 -12.29
N PRO A 109 5.70 -3.52 -12.06
CA PRO A 109 5.64 -2.31 -11.25
C PRO A 109 6.07 -2.54 -9.79
N PHE A 110 5.74 -3.69 -9.19
CA PHE A 110 6.24 -4.05 -7.87
C PHE A 110 7.76 -4.25 -7.86
N ARG A 111 8.32 -4.88 -8.90
CA ARG A 111 9.78 -5.02 -9.04
C ARG A 111 10.47 -3.66 -9.08
N LEU A 112 9.94 -2.72 -9.86
CA LEU A 112 10.43 -1.34 -9.90
C LEU A 112 10.37 -0.66 -8.54
N PHE A 113 9.26 -0.85 -7.80
CA PHE A 113 9.13 -0.35 -6.43
C PHE A 113 10.17 -0.95 -5.48
N PHE A 114 10.34 -2.28 -5.47
CA PHE A 114 11.30 -2.96 -4.61
C PHE A 114 12.73 -2.50 -4.88
N ASP A 115 13.13 -2.38 -6.15
CA ASP A 115 14.47 -1.92 -6.54
C ASP A 115 14.71 -0.45 -6.15
N ALA A 116 13.71 0.41 -6.35
CA ALA A 116 13.75 1.82 -6.00
C ALA A 116 13.86 2.04 -4.48
N TYR A 117 13.19 1.22 -3.68
CA TYR A 117 13.15 1.32 -2.22
C TYR A 117 14.13 0.37 -1.52
N GLY A 118 14.92 -0.41 -2.27
CA GLY A 118 15.95 -1.32 -1.73
C GLY A 118 15.38 -2.42 -0.84
N LEU A 119 14.23 -2.98 -1.21
CA LEU A 119 13.57 -4.04 -0.46
C LEU A 119 14.04 -5.42 -0.94
N PRO A 120 14.65 -6.26 -0.08
CA PRO A 120 14.93 -7.65 -0.42
C PRO A 120 13.62 -8.45 -0.37
N VAL A 121 13.21 -8.98 -1.52
CA VAL A 121 11.95 -9.72 -1.68
C VAL A 121 12.22 -11.04 -2.39
N ASP A 122 11.78 -12.13 -1.77
CA ASP A 122 11.83 -13.46 -2.38
C ASP A 122 10.55 -13.71 -3.17
N TRP A 123 10.69 -14.18 -4.40
CA TRP A 123 9.58 -14.47 -5.31
C TRP A 123 9.17 -15.93 -5.11
N LEU A 124 7.93 -16.17 -4.69
CA LEU A 124 7.41 -17.51 -4.43
C LEU A 124 6.38 -17.89 -5.48
N THR A 125 6.53 -19.09 -6.03
CA THR A 125 5.54 -19.70 -6.92
C THR A 125 4.37 -20.32 -6.15
N ASP A 126 3.31 -20.71 -6.85
CA ASP A 126 2.21 -21.48 -6.25
C ASP A 126 2.72 -22.79 -5.60
N GLU A 127 3.70 -23.46 -6.23
CA GLU A 127 4.31 -24.68 -5.71
C GLU A 127 5.05 -24.42 -4.39
N ASP A 128 5.78 -23.31 -4.29
CA ASP A 128 6.47 -22.91 -3.07
C ASP A 128 5.50 -22.70 -1.90
N VAL A 129 4.40 -22.00 -2.16
CA VAL A 129 3.34 -21.80 -1.15
C VAL A 129 2.74 -23.15 -0.76
N ARG A 130 2.39 -23.99 -1.74
CA ARG A 130 1.85 -25.33 -1.49
C ARG A 130 2.82 -26.26 -0.75
N LEU A 131 4.12 -26.01 -0.81
CA LEU A 131 5.15 -26.73 -0.05
C LEU A 131 5.35 -26.18 1.37
N GLY A 132 4.59 -25.16 1.78
CA GLY A 132 4.62 -24.59 3.13
C GLY A 132 5.74 -23.56 3.35
N LYS A 133 6.41 -23.10 2.29
CA LYS A 133 7.58 -22.20 2.42
C LYS A 133 7.27 -20.87 3.12
N LEU A 134 5.99 -20.45 3.15
CA LEU A 134 5.51 -19.28 3.89
C LEU A 134 5.82 -19.32 5.40
N GLU A 135 6.19 -20.46 5.97
CA GLU A 135 6.67 -20.54 7.37
C GLU A 135 7.96 -19.75 7.63
N ASN A 136 8.74 -19.46 6.59
CA ASN A 136 10.03 -18.78 6.70
C ASN A 136 9.96 -17.27 6.45
N TYR A 137 8.74 -16.72 6.33
CA TYR A 137 8.51 -15.33 5.98
C TYR A 137 7.74 -14.60 7.07
N ASP A 138 7.89 -13.28 7.10
CA ASP A 138 7.15 -12.40 8.01
C ASP A 138 5.98 -11.76 7.28
N LEU A 139 6.19 -11.35 6.02
CA LEU A 139 5.24 -10.63 5.16
C LEU A 139 5.06 -11.35 3.83
N LEU A 140 3.81 -11.56 3.43
CA LEU A 140 3.42 -11.95 2.08
C LEU A 140 2.79 -10.75 1.36
N ILE A 141 3.35 -10.39 0.20
CA ILE A 141 2.78 -9.42 -0.72
C ILE A 141 2.10 -10.21 -1.85
N VAL A 142 0.82 -9.92 -2.10
CA VAL A 142 0.05 -10.55 -3.17
C VAL A 142 -0.39 -9.48 -4.17
N PRO A 143 0.10 -9.54 -5.43
CA PRO A 143 -0.17 -8.52 -6.43
C PRO A 143 -1.57 -8.63 -7.03
N GLY A 144 -1.87 -7.69 -7.93
CA GLY A 144 -3.00 -7.83 -8.85
C GLY A 144 -2.84 -9.00 -9.81
N GLY A 145 -3.91 -9.32 -10.53
CA GLY A 145 -4.00 -10.47 -11.42
C GLY A 145 -5.15 -10.33 -12.42
N PRO A 146 -5.31 -11.30 -13.33
CA PRO A 146 -6.33 -11.25 -14.38
C PRO A 146 -7.76 -11.53 -13.85
N ASP A 147 -7.88 -12.06 -12.62
CA ASP A 147 -9.15 -12.37 -11.98
C ASP A 147 -9.07 -12.27 -10.45
N ALA A 148 -10.24 -12.40 -9.79
CA ALA A 148 -10.42 -12.22 -8.35
C ALA A 148 -10.36 -13.53 -7.52
N GLY A 149 -9.93 -14.67 -8.07
CA GLY A 149 -9.88 -15.94 -7.31
C GLY A 149 -9.64 -17.22 -8.11
N GLU A 150 -10.11 -17.28 -9.36
CA GLU A 150 -10.07 -18.50 -10.18
C GLU A 150 -8.63 -18.91 -10.51
N SER A 151 -7.80 -17.96 -10.96
CA SER A 151 -6.36 -18.19 -11.22
C SER A 151 -5.59 -18.56 -9.96
N TYR A 152 -5.94 -17.96 -8.81
CA TYR A 152 -5.36 -18.34 -7.53
C TYR A 152 -5.68 -19.79 -7.19
N TYR A 153 -6.95 -20.21 -7.29
CA TYR A 153 -7.34 -21.57 -6.94
C TYR A 153 -6.73 -22.59 -7.90
N GLU A 154 -6.61 -22.24 -9.18
CA GLU A 154 -6.03 -23.10 -10.19
C GLU A 154 -4.54 -23.41 -9.91
N GLY A 155 -3.76 -22.41 -9.48
CA GLY A 155 -2.36 -22.61 -9.08
C GLY A 155 -2.19 -23.20 -7.68
N LEU A 156 -2.83 -22.60 -6.68
CA LEU A 156 -2.63 -22.92 -5.26
C LEU A 156 -3.44 -24.13 -4.79
N GLY A 157 -4.65 -24.30 -5.30
CA GLY A 157 -5.68 -25.22 -4.79
C GLY A 157 -5.92 -25.09 -3.28
N GLU A 158 -6.68 -26.04 -2.74
CA GLU A 158 -7.03 -26.03 -1.31
C GLU A 158 -5.80 -26.06 -0.38
N LYS A 159 -4.74 -26.75 -0.79
CA LYS A 159 -3.49 -26.81 -0.01
C LYS A 159 -2.84 -25.45 0.13
N GLY A 160 -2.64 -24.72 -0.98
CA GLY A 160 -2.01 -23.41 -0.94
C GLY A 160 -2.87 -22.37 -0.22
N TYR A 161 -4.20 -22.44 -0.38
CA TYR A 161 -5.15 -21.62 0.37
C TYR A 161 -5.03 -21.87 1.88
N GLY A 162 -4.95 -23.14 2.27
CA GLY A 162 -4.69 -23.55 3.65
C GLY A 162 -3.38 -22.98 4.20
N GLU A 163 -2.30 -23.02 3.43
CA GLU A 163 -1.00 -22.46 3.82
C GLU A 163 -1.03 -20.94 4.01
N ILE A 164 -1.72 -20.20 3.13
CA ILE A 164 -1.89 -18.74 3.28
C ILE A 164 -2.74 -18.41 4.51
N ARG A 165 -3.89 -19.08 4.68
CA ARG A 165 -4.73 -18.90 5.88
C ARG A 165 -3.93 -19.18 7.14
N HIS A 166 -3.19 -20.30 7.17
CA HIS A 166 -2.40 -20.68 8.33
C HIS A 166 -1.25 -19.70 8.60
N PHE A 167 -0.57 -19.22 7.56
CA PHE A 167 0.46 -18.19 7.64
C PHE A 167 -0.04 -16.92 8.30
N VAL A 168 -1.17 -16.36 7.85
CA VAL A 168 -1.71 -15.14 8.47
C VAL A 168 -2.25 -15.45 9.87
N GLN A 169 -2.99 -16.55 10.05
CA GLN A 169 -3.57 -16.92 11.35
C GLN A 169 -2.53 -17.02 12.48
N ARG A 170 -1.31 -17.48 12.18
CA ARG A 170 -0.22 -17.64 13.17
C ARG A 170 0.57 -16.35 13.44
N GLY A 171 0.32 -15.26 12.71
CA GLY A 171 0.98 -13.96 12.90
C GLY A 171 1.66 -13.40 11.66
N GLY A 172 1.61 -14.10 10.53
CA GLY A 172 2.11 -13.58 9.25
C GLY A 172 1.33 -12.35 8.80
N MET A 173 2.02 -11.46 8.12
CA MET A 173 1.46 -10.21 7.61
C MET A 173 1.10 -10.36 6.13
N TYR A 174 0.05 -9.66 5.69
CA TYR A 174 -0.43 -9.72 4.31
C TYR A 174 -0.60 -8.32 3.71
N LEU A 175 -0.06 -8.09 2.52
CA LEU A 175 -0.31 -6.89 1.74
C LEU A 175 -0.93 -7.28 0.39
N GLY A 176 -2.19 -6.92 0.18
CA GLY A 176 -2.91 -7.18 -1.06
C GLY A 176 -2.97 -5.94 -1.97
N SER A 177 -2.83 -6.14 -3.28
CA SER A 177 -3.15 -5.15 -4.31
C SER A 177 -4.15 -5.73 -5.31
N CYS A 178 -5.22 -4.99 -5.63
CA CYS A 178 -6.24 -5.38 -6.62
C CYS A 178 -6.77 -6.81 -6.42
N ALA A 179 -6.45 -7.77 -7.31
CA ALA A 179 -6.80 -9.19 -7.16
C ALA A 179 -6.33 -9.78 -5.82
N GLY A 180 -5.13 -9.43 -5.36
CA GLY A 180 -4.62 -9.81 -4.04
C GLY A 180 -5.43 -9.20 -2.89
N SER A 181 -6.23 -8.16 -3.14
CA SER A 181 -7.16 -7.60 -2.15
C SER A 181 -8.54 -8.23 -2.17
N TYR A 182 -8.96 -8.84 -3.29
CA TYR A 182 -10.14 -9.72 -3.31
C TYR A 182 -9.89 -11.01 -2.54
N PHE A 183 -8.66 -11.52 -2.64
CA PHE A 183 -8.34 -12.88 -2.23
C PHE A 183 -8.68 -13.21 -0.75
N PRO A 184 -8.44 -12.30 0.24
CA PRO A 184 -8.78 -12.54 1.65
C PRO A 184 -10.26 -12.36 2.00
N LEU A 185 -11.07 -11.79 1.10
CA LEU A 185 -12.47 -11.45 1.36
C LEU A 185 -13.32 -12.71 1.60
N SER A 186 -14.54 -12.49 2.09
CA SER A 186 -15.56 -13.53 2.23
C SER A 186 -16.71 -13.31 1.26
N ALA A 187 -17.31 -14.38 0.75
CA ALA A 187 -18.47 -14.27 -0.13
C ALA A 187 -19.76 -13.94 0.67
N GLU A 188 -20.57 -13.01 0.17
CA GLU A 188 -21.82 -12.56 0.83
C GLU A 188 -22.87 -13.67 1.07
N ARG A 189 -22.89 -14.69 0.21
CA ARG A 189 -23.98 -15.66 0.13
C ARG A 189 -23.42 -17.07 0.09
N ASP A 190 -24.27 -18.04 0.38
CA ASP A 190 -23.98 -19.47 0.17
C ASP A 190 -23.99 -19.78 -1.33
N THR A 191 -22.98 -19.24 -2.01
CA THR A 191 -22.72 -19.46 -3.43
C THR A 191 -21.61 -20.48 -3.57
N THR A 192 -21.63 -21.20 -4.70
CA THR A 192 -20.56 -22.14 -5.07
C THR A 192 -19.21 -21.46 -5.30
N GLN A 193 -19.14 -20.13 -5.29
CA GLN A 193 -17.90 -19.35 -5.43
C GLN A 193 -17.14 -19.21 -4.11
N ARG A 194 -17.70 -19.61 -2.97
CA ARG A 194 -17.02 -19.58 -1.66
C ARG A 194 -15.66 -20.27 -1.67
N ASP A 195 -15.52 -21.32 -2.48
CA ASP A 195 -14.31 -22.16 -2.53
C ASP A 195 -13.12 -21.45 -3.20
N VAL A 196 -13.33 -20.36 -3.94
CA VAL A 196 -12.25 -19.60 -4.62
C VAL A 196 -11.82 -18.34 -3.86
N TRP A 197 -12.33 -18.15 -2.63
CA TRP A 197 -11.99 -17.04 -1.74
C TRP A 197 -11.28 -17.62 -0.49
N LEU A 198 -10.39 -16.87 0.14
CA LEU A 198 -9.78 -17.36 1.39
C LEU A 198 -10.75 -17.28 2.57
N ASN A 199 -11.77 -16.41 2.53
CA ASN A 199 -12.76 -16.20 3.58
C ASN A 199 -12.11 -15.87 4.93
N MET A 200 -11.21 -14.88 4.94
CA MET A 200 -10.42 -14.50 6.12
C MET A 200 -10.93 -13.27 6.85
N ILE A 201 -11.71 -12.40 6.18
CA ILE A 201 -12.19 -11.14 6.78
C ILE A 201 -13.68 -10.93 6.55
N GLU A 202 -14.31 -10.16 7.46
CA GLU A 202 -15.73 -9.79 7.38
C GLU A 202 -15.96 -8.62 6.39
N ALA A 203 -15.45 -8.76 5.18
CA ALA A 203 -15.70 -7.86 4.06
C ALA A 203 -15.81 -8.67 2.76
N THR A 204 -16.50 -8.08 1.78
CA THR A 204 -16.83 -8.71 0.50
C THR A 204 -16.74 -7.68 -0.63
N ASP A 205 -17.02 -8.13 -1.85
CA ASP A 205 -17.33 -7.28 -2.99
C ASP A 205 -18.73 -7.72 -3.45
N GLU A 206 -19.75 -6.86 -3.31
CA GLU A 206 -21.20 -7.20 -3.32
C GLU A 206 -21.70 -7.89 -4.61
N PHE A 207 -20.80 -8.08 -5.57
CA PHE A 207 -21.05 -8.62 -6.90
C PHE A 207 -20.23 -9.90 -7.18
N GLY A 208 -19.65 -10.51 -6.15
CA GLY A 208 -18.92 -11.78 -6.26
C GLY A 208 -17.76 -11.70 -7.27
N LEU A 209 -17.71 -12.64 -8.21
CA LEU A 209 -16.68 -12.65 -9.26
C LEU A 209 -16.98 -11.73 -10.47
N ASP A 210 -18.00 -10.87 -10.42
CA ASP A 210 -18.22 -9.85 -11.46
C ASP A 210 -17.38 -8.59 -11.21
N TYR A 211 -16.05 -8.77 -11.20
CA TYR A 211 -15.08 -7.68 -11.02
C TYR A 211 -14.97 -6.78 -12.27
N TRP A 212 -15.39 -7.25 -13.44
CA TRP A 212 -15.41 -6.49 -14.70
C TRP A 212 -16.45 -5.36 -14.74
N ARG A 213 -17.41 -5.33 -13.80
CA ARG A 213 -18.48 -4.32 -13.79
C ARG A 213 -17.98 -2.87 -13.67
N THR A 214 -16.81 -2.65 -13.09
CA THR A 214 -16.25 -1.32 -12.83
C THR A 214 -15.40 -0.83 -14.00
N GLY A 215 -14.31 -1.54 -14.32
CA GLY A 215 -13.34 -1.20 -15.36
C GLY A 215 -12.12 -0.43 -14.85
N THR A 216 -11.44 0.26 -15.77
CA THR A 216 -10.12 0.88 -15.51
C THR A 216 -10.14 2.39 -15.73
N GLY A 217 -9.52 3.13 -14.80
CA GLY A 217 -9.39 4.59 -14.92
C GLY A 217 -8.60 5.22 -13.78
N PHE A 218 -8.48 6.54 -13.85
CA PHE A 218 -7.91 7.35 -12.78
C PHE A 218 -9.00 7.78 -11.82
N VAL A 219 -8.75 7.57 -10.54
CA VAL A 219 -9.69 7.94 -9.47
C VAL A 219 -8.95 8.65 -8.35
N ARG A 220 -9.71 9.38 -7.54
CA ARG A 220 -9.24 10.00 -6.31
C ARG A 220 -9.79 9.23 -5.12
N ILE A 221 -8.91 8.88 -4.19
CA ILE A 221 -9.27 8.38 -2.87
C ILE A 221 -9.15 9.50 -1.84
N GLN A 222 -9.95 9.42 -0.77
CA GLN A 222 -9.89 10.28 0.39
C GLN A 222 -9.53 9.42 1.61
N PHE A 223 -8.50 9.82 2.36
CA PHE A 223 -8.19 9.18 3.64
C PHE A 223 -9.30 9.47 4.64
N GLU A 224 -9.81 8.44 5.29
CA GLU A 224 -10.79 8.54 6.39
C GLU A 224 -10.08 8.78 7.72
N ASP A 225 -8.95 8.11 7.93
CA ASP A 225 -8.03 8.38 9.03
C ASP A 225 -6.71 8.94 8.47
N VAL A 226 -6.52 10.26 8.59
CA VAL A 226 -5.31 10.96 8.13
C VAL A 226 -4.11 10.77 9.06
N ASP A 227 -4.33 10.31 10.29
CA ASP A 227 -3.28 10.02 11.27
C ASP A 227 -2.83 8.54 11.22
N HIS A 228 -3.54 7.70 10.48
CA HIS A 228 -3.19 6.31 10.25
C HIS A 228 -1.74 6.18 9.72
N PRO A 229 -0.92 5.22 10.20
CA PRO A 229 0.47 5.08 9.76
C PRO A 229 0.66 4.97 8.25
N VAL A 230 -0.31 4.36 7.55
CA VAL A 230 -0.34 4.25 6.08
C VAL A 230 -0.41 5.62 5.38
N ALA A 231 -1.02 6.63 6.02
CA ALA A 231 -1.21 7.98 5.46
C ALA A 231 -0.06 8.96 5.79
N ARG A 232 0.94 8.56 6.57
CA ARG A 232 2.06 9.44 6.97
C ARG A 232 2.83 9.96 5.75
N SER A 233 3.26 11.22 5.82
CA SER A 233 3.86 11.95 4.69
C SER A 233 2.97 12.14 3.45
N LEU A 234 1.75 11.58 3.42
CA LEU A 234 0.79 11.70 2.31
C LEU A 234 -0.37 12.62 2.65
N ALA A 235 -0.85 12.55 3.90
CA ALA A 235 -1.92 13.37 4.43
C ALA A 235 -1.37 14.47 5.36
N LEU A 236 -2.02 15.64 5.31
CA LEU A 236 -1.68 16.79 6.15
C LEU A 236 -2.97 17.40 6.73
N GLY A 237 -3.68 16.60 7.54
CA GLY A 237 -4.98 16.95 8.10
C GLY A 237 -6.14 16.69 7.12
N GLU A 238 -7.36 16.91 7.60
CA GLU A 238 -8.57 16.63 6.83
C GLU A 238 -9.12 17.87 6.10
N PRO A 239 -9.66 17.70 4.87
CA PRO A 239 -9.62 16.48 4.06
C PRO A 239 -8.25 16.29 3.37
N SER A 240 -7.78 15.04 3.27
CA SER A 240 -6.60 14.67 2.46
C SER A 240 -6.96 13.63 1.41
N THR A 241 -6.51 13.86 0.17
CA THR A 241 -6.84 13.01 -0.99
C THR A 241 -5.60 12.64 -1.80
N MET A 242 -5.72 11.54 -2.54
CA MET A 242 -4.65 10.99 -3.35
C MET A 242 -5.21 10.42 -4.65
N ASP A 243 -4.51 10.71 -5.75
CA ASP A 243 -4.89 10.22 -7.08
C ASP A 243 -4.18 8.88 -7.33
N VAL A 244 -4.93 7.90 -7.82
CA VAL A 244 -4.47 6.53 -8.02
C VAL A 244 -5.02 5.97 -9.32
N ILE A 245 -4.30 5.00 -9.88
CA ILE A 245 -4.81 4.20 -10.99
C ILE A 245 -5.65 3.08 -10.40
N TYR A 246 -6.89 2.99 -10.85
CA TYR A 246 -7.82 1.93 -10.50
C TYR A 246 -8.00 1.00 -11.70
N TRP A 247 -7.96 -0.30 -11.43
CA TRP A 247 -8.11 -1.34 -12.44
C TRP A 247 -8.84 -2.52 -11.81
N GLU A 248 -10.18 -2.47 -11.82
CA GLU A 248 -11.05 -3.60 -11.46
C GLU A 248 -10.88 -4.17 -10.03
N GLY A 249 -10.15 -3.48 -9.15
CA GLY A 249 -9.99 -3.84 -7.74
C GLY A 249 -11.31 -3.82 -6.94
N PRO A 250 -11.36 -4.46 -5.75
CA PRO A 250 -12.59 -4.61 -4.96
C PRO A 250 -13.19 -3.28 -4.52
N ALA A 251 -14.51 -3.16 -4.62
CA ALA A 251 -15.27 -2.11 -3.94
C ALA A 251 -15.74 -2.70 -2.60
N PHE A 252 -14.88 -2.63 -1.57
CA PHE A 252 -15.12 -3.38 -0.34
C PHE A 252 -16.47 -3.03 0.29
N SER A 253 -17.32 -4.01 0.54
CA SER A 253 -18.50 -3.87 1.39
C SER A 253 -18.26 -4.59 2.70
N LEU A 254 -18.46 -3.89 3.81
CA LEU A 254 -18.21 -4.45 5.14
C LEU A 254 -19.47 -5.19 5.59
N LEU A 255 -19.30 -6.40 6.09
CA LEU A 255 -20.40 -7.18 6.65
C LEU A 255 -20.85 -6.58 8.00
N GLU A 256 -22.03 -6.96 8.47
CA GLU A 256 -22.51 -6.56 9.81
C GLU A 256 -21.50 -6.99 10.89
N ASP A 257 -21.27 -6.10 11.88
CA ASP A 257 -20.31 -6.28 12.98
C ASP A 257 -18.84 -6.55 12.54
N SER A 258 -18.48 -6.13 11.32
CA SER A 258 -17.11 -6.23 10.81
C SER A 258 -16.11 -5.45 11.66
N ASN A 259 -14.96 -6.07 11.94
CA ASN A 259 -13.81 -5.43 12.58
C ASN A 259 -12.81 -4.87 11.56
N VAL A 260 -13.18 -4.85 10.27
CA VAL A 260 -12.37 -4.27 9.20
C VAL A 260 -12.39 -2.75 9.33
N ASN A 261 -11.21 -2.13 9.45
CA ASN A 261 -11.08 -0.69 9.56
C ASN A 261 -10.80 -0.06 8.18
N VAL A 262 -11.47 1.06 7.90
CA VAL A 262 -11.37 1.75 6.61
C VAL A 262 -10.31 2.83 6.69
N ILE A 263 -9.29 2.73 5.85
CA ILE A 263 -8.20 3.71 5.77
C ILE A 263 -8.56 4.82 4.77
N ALA A 264 -9.15 4.46 3.63
CA ALA A 264 -9.51 5.40 2.58
C ALA A 264 -10.73 4.94 1.77
N ARG A 265 -11.46 5.90 1.19
CA ARG A 265 -12.63 5.67 0.32
C ARG A 265 -12.47 6.30 -1.05
N TYR A 266 -13.12 5.74 -2.07
CA TYR A 266 -13.22 6.38 -3.37
C TYR A 266 -14.04 7.66 -3.31
N LYS A 267 -13.51 8.74 -3.89
CA LYS A 267 -14.10 10.07 -3.81
C LYS A 267 -14.53 10.63 -5.17
N ASN A 268 -13.66 10.60 -6.16
CA ASN A 268 -13.94 11.15 -7.49
C ASN A 268 -13.43 10.26 -8.61
N PHE A 269 -14.20 10.19 -9.70
CA PHE A 269 -13.70 9.84 -11.02
C PHE A 269 -12.87 11.00 -11.57
N LEU A 270 -11.74 10.70 -12.21
CA LEU A 270 -10.85 11.72 -12.79
C LEU A 270 -10.77 11.61 -14.31
N ALA A 271 -10.48 10.42 -14.83
CA ALA A 271 -10.32 10.16 -16.26
C ALA A 271 -10.30 8.65 -16.57
N SER A 272 -10.51 8.29 -17.83
CA SER A 272 -10.36 6.92 -18.35
C SER A 272 -10.29 6.94 -19.88
N GLY A 273 -10.19 5.76 -20.53
CA GLY A 273 -10.26 5.64 -21.99
C GLY A 273 -11.50 6.29 -22.65
N THR A 274 -12.58 6.54 -21.89
CA THR A 274 -13.79 7.22 -22.38
C THR A 274 -13.86 8.71 -22.03
N SER A 275 -13.00 9.18 -21.11
CA SER A 275 -12.93 10.56 -20.65
C SER A 275 -11.47 10.92 -20.42
N LEU A 276 -10.83 11.45 -21.46
CA LEU A 276 -9.37 11.65 -21.46
C LEU A 276 -8.92 12.68 -20.42
N PRO A 277 -7.77 12.47 -19.75
CA PRO A 277 -7.23 13.44 -18.81
C PRO A 277 -6.73 14.69 -19.54
N SER A 278 -6.71 15.83 -18.82
CA SER A 278 -6.12 17.08 -19.32
C SER A 278 -4.62 17.19 -19.04
N TRP A 279 -4.01 16.18 -18.42
CA TRP A 279 -2.59 16.14 -18.04
C TRP A 279 -1.82 15.08 -18.85
N SER A 280 -0.50 15.24 -18.91
CA SER A 280 0.38 14.31 -19.63
C SER A 280 0.51 12.96 -18.92
N LEU A 281 0.60 11.90 -19.74
CA LEU A 281 0.89 10.53 -19.31
C LEU A 281 2.30 10.07 -19.72
N GLU A 282 3.12 10.94 -20.31
CA GLU A 282 4.35 10.55 -21.02
C GLU A 282 5.33 9.70 -20.18
N ASN A 283 5.47 10.03 -18.90
CA ASN A 283 6.42 9.39 -17.97
C ASN A 283 5.84 8.17 -17.22
N ASN A 284 4.65 7.70 -17.60
CA ASN A 284 4.01 6.55 -16.97
C ASN A 284 3.38 5.66 -18.05
N GLN A 285 4.09 4.63 -18.49
CA GLN A 285 3.61 3.74 -19.56
C GLN A 285 2.36 2.96 -19.15
N ILE A 286 2.31 2.42 -17.93
CA ILE A 286 1.15 1.66 -17.45
C ILE A 286 -0.10 2.53 -17.37
N ALA A 287 0.05 3.82 -17.10
CA ALA A 287 -1.05 4.77 -17.18
C ALA A 287 -1.56 5.00 -18.60
N LYS A 288 -0.69 4.99 -19.62
CA LYS A 288 -1.12 5.02 -21.03
C LYS A 288 -1.85 3.73 -21.38
N ASP A 289 -1.36 2.60 -20.90
CA ASP A 289 -1.97 1.29 -21.17
C ASP A 289 -3.37 1.21 -20.53
N ALA A 290 -3.54 1.75 -19.32
CA ALA A 290 -4.83 1.89 -18.64
C ALA A 290 -5.86 2.68 -19.46
N MET A 291 -5.42 3.64 -20.28
CA MET A 291 -6.30 4.40 -21.19
C MET A 291 -6.75 3.61 -22.40
N GLY A 292 -5.96 2.62 -22.82
CA GLY A 292 -6.29 1.70 -23.91
C GLY A 292 -7.03 0.44 -23.46
N TRP A 293 -7.32 0.29 -22.16
CA TRP A 293 -7.97 -0.90 -21.65
C TRP A 293 -9.37 -1.06 -22.26
N SER A 294 -9.69 -2.30 -22.65
CA SER A 294 -10.94 -2.63 -23.35
C SER A 294 -12.19 -2.39 -22.50
N ASN A 295 -12.04 -2.32 -21.19
CA ASN A 295 -13.12 -2.09 -20.23
C ASN A 295 -12.89 -0.80 -19.43
N PRO A 296 -13.06 0.38 -20.04
CA PRO A 296 -12.80 1.65 -19.36
C PRO A 296 -13.86 1.92 -18.27
N LEU A 297 -13.42 2.46 -17.14
CA LEU A 297 -14.28 2.97 -16.08
C LEU A 297 -14.98 4.23 -16.58
N THR A 298 -16.31 4.24 -16.61
CA THR A 298 -17.09 5.44 -16.93
C THR A 298 -17.44 6.22 -15.66
N GLN A 299 -17.78 7.50 -15.79
CA GLN A 299 -18.31 8.31 -14.68
C GLN A 299 -19.53 7.62 -14.04
N GLU A 300 -20.45 7.09 -14.85
CA GLU A 300 -21.64 6.38 -14.37
C GLU A 300 -21.29 5.14 -13.53
N ARG A 301 -20.39 4.30 -14.03
CA ARG A 301 -19.91 3.11 -13.29
C ARG A 301 -19.22 3.50 -11.99
N PHE A 302 -18.40 4.56 -12.01
CA PHE A 302 -17.76 5.06 -10.79
C PHE A 302 -18.79 5.52 -9.75
N GLU A 303 -19.77 6.33 -10.16
CA GLU A 303 -20.81 6.85 -9.27
C GLU A 303 -21.68 5.71 -8.70
N HIS A 304 -21.92 4.66 -9.48
CA HIS A 304 -22.75 3.54 -9.06
C HIS A 304 -22.02 2.49 -8.22
N HIS A 305 -20.77 2.15 -8.56
CA HIS A 305 -20.06 0.99 -8.00
C HIS A 305 -18.89 1.33 -7.09
N LEU A 306 -18.36 2.55 -7.12
CA LEU A 306 -17.12 2.88 -6.40
C LEU A 306 -17.30 4.02 -5.40
N LYS A 307 -17.99 5.09 -5.78
CA LYS A 307 -18.03 6.31 -4.97
C LYS A 307 -18.53 6.05 -3.55
N GLY A 308 -17.72 6.41 -2.56
CA GLY A 308 -18.01 6.20 -1.14
C GLY A 308 -17.67 4.81 -0.61
N TYR A 309 -17.43 3.83 -1.48
CA TYR A 309 -16.93 2.53 -1.04
C TYR A 309 -15.48 2.66 -0.52
N PRO A 310 -15.11 1.92 0.53
CA PRO A 310 -13.73 1.73 0.93
C PRO A 310 -12.86 1.31 -0.25
N ALA A 311 -11.71 1.97 -0.38
CA ALA A 311 -10.67 1.69 -1.37
C ALA A 311 -9.43 1.07 -0.74
N ILE A 312 -9.20 1.33 0.54
CA ILE A 312 -8.11 0.75 1.32
C ILE A 312 -8.65 0.39 2.69
N VAL A 313 -8.44 -0.85 3.11
CA VAL A 313 -8.85 -1.36 4.41
C VAL A 313 -7.70 -2.04 5.13
N GLU A 314 -7.79 -2.11 6.45
CA GLU A 314 -7.00 -3.01 7.26
C GLU A 314 -7.89 -4.01 7.99
N ALA A 315 -7.34 -5.19 8.24
CA ALA A 315 -8.04 -6.27 8.92
C ALA A 315 -7.07 -7.19 9.65
N SER A 316 -7.62 -8.08 10.47
CA SER A 316 -6.87 -9.13 11.16
C SER A 316 -7.49 -10.49 10.92
N TYR A 317 -6.66 -11.52 10.90
CA TYR A 317 -7.11 -12.92 10.89
C TYR A 317 -6.21 -13.74 11.80
N GLY A 318 -6.79 -14.30 12.87
CA GLY A 318 -6.01 -14.88 13.96
C GLY A 318 -5.09 -13.84 14.60
N LYS A 319 -3.77 -14.10 14.59
CA LYS A 319 -2.74 -13.17 15.08
C LYS A 319 -2.14 -12.28 13.98
N GLY A 320 -2.51 -12.52 12.71
CA GLY A 320 -1.97 -11.79 11.57
C GLY A 320 -2.73 -10.50 11.30
N HIS A 321 -2.07 -9.63 10.53
CA HIS A 321 -2.59 -8.34 10.13
C HIS A 321 -2.46 -8.16 8.63
N MET A 322 -3.42 -7.45 8.05
CA MET A 322 -3.54 -7.27 6.61
C MET A 322 -3.81 -5.81 6.27
N VAL A 323 -3.20 -5.33 5.18
CA VAL A 323 -3.60 -4.11 4.50
C VAL A 323 -3.96 -4.48 3.08
N LEU A 324 -5.17 -4.11 2.66
CA LEU A 324 -5.71 -4.44 1.34
C LEU A 324 -5.94 -3.16 0.56
N LEU A 325 -5.21 -2.99 -0.53
CA LEU A 325 -5.33 -1.88 -1.45
C LEU A 325 -6.15 -2.34 -2.65
N SER A 326 -7.33 -1.76 -2.83
CA SER A 326 -8.10 -1.98 -4.04
C SER A 326 -7.45 -1.36 -5.29
N PRO A 327 -7.06 -0.07 -5.30
CA PRO A 327 -6.36 0.51 -6.44
C PRO A 327 -4.88 0.10 -6.48
N HIS A 328 -4.25 0.30 -7.64
CA HIS A 328 -2.85 -0.02 -7.87
C HIS A 328 -1.94 1.15 -7.48
N ALA A 329 -1.42 1.12 -6.26
CA ALA A 329 -0.46 2.11 -5.80
C ALA A 329 0.91 1.97 -6.52
N GLU A 330 1.26 0.76 -6.91
CA GLU A 330 2.45 0.38 -7.68
C GLU A 330 2.43 0.91 -9.12
N PHE A 331 1.27 1.32 -9.65
CA PHE A 331 1.21 1.95 -10.98
C PHE A 331 1.52 3.46 -10.92
N GLY A 332 1.68 4.01 -9.72
CA GLY A 332 1.89 5.44 -9.52
C GLY A 332 0.63 6.28 -9.77
N THR A 333 0.80 7.60 -9.67
CA THR A 333 -0.15 8.61 -10.15
C THR A 333 0.33 9.25 -11.45
N CYS A 334 -0.59 9.91 -12.15
CA CYS A 334 -0.31 10.74 -13.32
C CYS A 334 -0.40 12.23 -13.03
N GLY A 335 0.02 13.04 -13.99
CA GLY A 335 0.00 14.51 -13.88
C GLY A 335 1.09 15.07 -12.97
N THR A 336 2.16 14.29 -12.73
CA THR A 336 3.35 14.73 -12.01
C THR A 336 4.58 14.60 -12.90
N GLU A 337 5.51 15.55 -12.81
CA GLU A 337 6.81 15.49 -13.51
C GLU A 337 7.81 14.53 -12.81
N HIS A 338 7.39 13.90 -11.72
CA HIS A 338 8.24 13.00 -10.93
C HIS A 338 8.63 11.73 -11.67
N ALA A 339 9.86 11.30 -11.47
CA ALA A 339 10.28 9.95 -11.80
C ALA A 339 9.40 8.93 -11.05
N MET A 340 9.11 7.78 -11.66
CA MET A 340 8.26 6.74 -11.06
C MET A 340 8.74 6.31 -9.66
N ALA A 341 10.05 6.20 -9.47
CA ALA A 341 10.64 5.87 -8.17
C ALA A 341 10.23 6.86 -7.06
N ASP A 342 10.07 8.13 -7.41
CA ASP A 342 9.64 9.21 -6.52
C ASP A 342 8.15 9.52 -6.66
N ASN A 343 7.33 8.57 -7.11
CA ASN A 343 5.88 8.74 -7.15
C ASN A 343 5.28 8.67 -5.72
N PRO A 344 4.34 9.55 -5.34
CA PRO A 344 3.74 9.50 -3.99
C PRO A 344 3.02 8.20 -3.68
N ASN A 345 2.52 7.47 -4.69
CA ASN A 345 1.84 6.20 -4.46
C ASN A 345 2.78 5.11 -3.95
N TYR A 346 4.08 5.20 -4.20
CA TYR A 346 5.05 4.25 -3.63
C TYR A 346 5.25 4.46 -2.12
N VAL A 347 5.03 5.69 -1.62
CA VAL A 347 5.06 5.94 -0.17
C VAL A 347 3.87 5.28 0.52
N LEU A 348 2.72 5.16 -0.15
CA LEU A 348 1.56 4.43 0.38
C LEU A 348 1.88 2.94 0.56
N LEU A 349 2.55 2.32 -0.42
CA LEU A 349 3.03 0.94 -0.32
C LEU A 349 4.07 0.78 0.79
N MET A 350 5.08 1.65 0.82
CA MET A 350 6.14 1.60 1.84
C MET A 350 5.58 1.77 3.25
N ASN A 351 4.67 2.73 3.45
CA ASN A 351 4.02 2.92 4.75
C ASN A 351 3.17 1.69 5.14
N SER A 352 2.52 1.03 4.17
CA SER A 352 1.78 -0.21 4.43
C SER A 352 2.71 -1.33 4.90
N ILE A 353 3.89 -1.49 4.27
CA ILE A 353 4.91 -2.44 4.70
C ILE A 353 5.42 -2.10 6.12
N TYR A 354 5.77 -0.85 6.39
CA TYR A 354 6.23 -0.45 7.73
C TYR A 354 5.16 -0.63 8.80
N TYR A 355 3.92 -0.30 8.46
CA TYR A 355 2.79 -0.46 9.37
C TYR A 355 2.57 -1.93 9.71
N LEU A 356 2.45 -2.80 8.71
CA LEU A 356 2.35 -4.23 8.91
C LEU A 356 3.51 -4.75 9.75
N SER A 357 4.75 -4.38 9.39
CA SER A 357 5.97 -4.77 10.11
C SER A 357 5.98 -4.34 11.58
N SER A 358 5.23 -3.31 11.95
CA SER A 358 5.06 -2.89 13.36
C SER A 358 4.03 -3.72 14.14
N LYS A 359 3.18 -4.47 13.43
CA LYS A 359 2.18 -5.39 14.00
C LYS A 359 2.68 -6.82 14.11
N GLY A 360 3.67 -7.21 13.29
CA GLY A 360 4.32 -8.50 13.38
C GLY A 360 4.96 -8.70 14.77
N GLY A 361 4.59 -9.79 15.44
CA GLY A 361 5.29 -10.23 16.65
C GLY A 361 6.64 -10.82 16.26
N VAL A 362 7.70 -10.05 16.45
CA VAL A 362 9.10 -10.52 16.31
C VAL A 362 9.45 -11.50 17.41
#